data_AF-U2AP91-F1
#
_entry.id   AF-U2AP91-F1
#
_cell.length_a   1.000
_cell.length_b   1.000
_cell.length_c   1.000
_cell.angle_alpha   90.00
_cell.angle_beta   90.00
_cell.angle_gamma   90.00
#
_symmetry.space_group_name_H-M   'P 1'
#
loop_
_entity.id
_entity.type
_entity.pdbx_description
1 polymer ?
#
loop_
_entity_poly.entity_id
_entity_poly.type
_entity_poly.pdbx_seq_one_letter_code
_entity_poly.pdbx_strand_id
1 'polypeptide(L)'
;MSRKNYYIIALVAVILGVGGYFLFSQYGKYHFENQEIILNDCPEEDCAEVSVNYMLCKSSKDFAKVFNDTIQRQLVKILTAKDTIMGVKEAGELFLAQYKADKQQFDAVAPYHIQIVDTILLEHESLISIERSVFEDFGGIHPFSWVKYINFDTTSGNPIPSIKLFKDRNKILDIAEKYFRSTFHLSEDQDFDESGFMFQNNIFSLPENIGFDQNDLILLYNPYEIAPYSAGILEVRIPLSEVNPWLSFNLNDPKRK
;
A
#
# COMPACT_ATOMS: atom_id res chain seq x y z
N MET A 1 -5.25 20.15 -30.68
CA MET A 1 -4.04 19.65 -30.01
C MET A 1 -4.50 18.69 -28.94
N SER A 2 -4.40 17.37 -29.17
CA SER A 2 -4.94 16.37 -28.27
C SER A 2 -4.09 16.26 -26.99
N ARG A 3 -4.75 15.85 -25.89
CA ARG A 3 -4.21 15.61 -24.54
C ARG A 3 -3.06 14.59 -24.46
N LYS A 4 -2.46 14.17 -25.58
CA LYS A 4 -1.36 13.20 -25.65
C LYS A 4 -0.06 13.64 -24.97
N ASN A 5 0.20 14.94 -24.84
CA ASN A 5 1.54 15.40 -24.44
C ASN A 5 1.71 15.71 -22.94
N TYR A 6 0.66 15.66 -22.12
CA TYR A 6 0.82 15.91 -20.68
C TYR A 6 1.00 14.61 -19.87
N TYR A 7 0.39 13.50 -20.27
CA TYR A 7 0.55 12.22 -19.57
C TYR A 7 1.80 11.44 -19.99
N ILE A 8 2.30 11.65 -21.21
CA ILE A 8 3.54 11.01 -21.69
C ILE A 8 4.81 11.68 -21.13
N ILE A 9 4.76 12.96 -20.73
CA ILE A 9 5.92 13.66 -20.15
C ILE A 9 6.15 13.27 -18.67
N ALA A 10 5.14 12.71 -17.98
CA ALA A 10 5.36 12.08 -16.67
C ALA A 10 5.99 10.67 -16.76
N LEU A 11 6.03 10.07 -17.96
CA LEU A 11 6.29 8.65 -18.18
C LEU A 11 7.76 8.31 -18.55
N VAL A 12 8.68 9.27 -18.51
CA VAL A 12 10.11 9.04 -18.84
C VAL A 12 11.08 9.38 -17.70
N ALA A 13 10.63 9.95 -16.58
CA ALA A 13 11.51 10.28 -15.46
C ALA A 13 11.66 9.19 -14.39
N VAL A 14 10.99 8.03 -14.51
CA VAL A 14 11.13 6.91 -13.57
C VAL A 14 11.90 5.72 -14.17
N ILE A 15 12.14 5.68 -15.48
CA ILE A 15 12.75 4.52 -16.15
C ILE A 15 14.30 4.49 -16.05
N LEU A 16 14.96 5.56 -15.60
CA LEU A 16 16.42 5.55 -15.33
C LEU A 16 16.80 5.26 -13.87
N GLY A 17 15.85 4.78 -13.05
CA GLY A 17 16.12 4.19 -11.73
C GLY A 17 15.90 2.68 -11.65
N VAL A 18 15.42 2.03 -12.73
CA VAL A 18 14.96 0.63 -12.69
C VAL A 18 16.08 -0.38 -13.05
N GLY A 19 17.23 0.09 -13.53
CA GLY A 19 18.39 -0.75 -13.81
C GLY A 19 19.25 -1.14 -12.60
N GLY A 20 18.94 -0.60 -11.40
CA GLY A 20 19.75 -0.78 -10.19
C GLY A 20 19.14 -1.65 -9.08
N TYR A 21 17.85 -2.02 -9.19
CA TYR A 21 17.12 -2.75 -8.13
C TYR A 21 16.78 -4.21 -8.49
N PHE A 22 17.26 -4.73 -9.63
CA PHE A 22 17.10 -6.14 -10.00
C PHE A 22 18.16 -7.08 -9.37
N LEU A 23 18.88 -6.62 -8.35
CA LEU A 23 19.81 -7.43 -7.55
C LEU A 23 19.39 -7.53 -6.09
N PHE A 24 18.09 -7.68 -5.80
CA PHE A 24 17.68 -8.29 -4.54
C PHE A 24 17.83 -9.80 -4.64
N SER A 25 19.06 -10.26 -4.37
CA SER A 25 19.38 -11.46 -3.60
C SER A 25 18.26 -12.53 -3.53
N GLN A 26 18.40 -13.59 -4.34
CA GLN A 26 17.66 -14.86 -4.20
C GLN A 26 18.05 -15.66 -2.93
N TYR A 27 18.32 -14.99 -1.81
CA TYR A 27 18.68 -15.61 -0.53
C TYR A 27 17.60 -15.47 0.54
N GLY A 28 16.36 -15.17 0.13
CA GLY A 28 15.19 -15.21 1.00
C GLY A 28 14.77 -16.64 1.33
N LYS A 29 14.25 -16.87 2.54
CA LYS A 29 13.54 -18.11 2.90
C LYS A 29 12.31 -18.29 2.01
N TYR A 30 11.79 -17.19 1.47
CA TYR A 30 10.60 -17.14 0.64
C TYR A 30 10.93 -16.84 -0.82
N HIS A 31 10.20 -17.48 -1.75
CA HIS A 31 10.27 -17.27 -3.19
C HIS A 31 8.97 -16.62 -3.63
N PHE A 32 9.05 -15.36 -4.03
CA PHE A 32 7.92 -14.58 -4.52
C PHE A 32 8.05 -14.36 -6.02
N GLU A 33 6.95 -14.58 -6.73
CA GLU A 33 6.85 -14.32 -8.15
C GLU A 33 5.83 -13.24 -8.40
N ASN A 34 6.25 -12.19 -9.09
CA ASN A 34 5.34 -11.16 -9.53
C ASN A 34 4.33 -11.71 -10.55
N GLN A 35 3.07 -11.38 -10.37
CA GLN A 35 1.97 -11.67 -11.29
C GLN A 35 1.49 -10.34 -11.87
N GLU A 36 1.32 -10.30 -13.19
CA GLU A 36 0.82 -9.12 -13.89
C GLU A 36 -0.48 -9.46 -14.62
N ILE A 37 -1.50 -8.62 -14.40
CA ILE A 37 -2.79 -8.69 -15.06
C ILE A 37 -3.08 -7.30 -15.61
N ILE A 38 -3.24 -7.22 -16.94
CA ILE A 38 -3.70 -6.03 -17.63
C ILE A 38 -4.93 -6.42 -18.43
N LEU A 39 -6.06 -5.78 -18.15
CA LEU A 39 -7.33 -6.00 -18.83
C LEU A 39 -7.87 -4.67 -19.32
N ASN A 40 -8.33 -4.65 -20.57
CA ASN A 40 -8.93 -3.48 -21.21
C ASN A 40 -10.30 -3.85 -21.78
N ASP A 41 -11.23 -2.90 -21.79
CA ASP A 41 -12.56 -3.12 -22.37
C ASP A 41 -12.63 -2.87 -23.89
N CYS A 42 -11.65 -2.15 -24.45
CA CYS A 42 -11.52 -1.89 -25.88
C CYS A 42 -10.05 -1.79 -26.35
N PRO A 43 -9.78 -1.81 -27.68
CA PRO A 43 -8.44 -1.67 -28.26
C PRO A 43 -8.02 -0.23 -28.58
N GLU A 44 -8.86 0.78 -28.30
CA GLU A 44 -8.67 2.19 -28.71
C GLU A 44 -8.12 3.08 -27.57
N GLU A 45 -8.01 4.39 -27.80
CA GLU A 45 -7.75 5.38 -26.73
C GLU A 45 -9.04 5.62 -25.91
N ASP A 46 -8.92 5.95 -24.61
CA ASP A 46 -10.04 6.12 -23.65
C ASP A 46 -10.83 4.83 -23.31
N CYS A 47 -10.13 3.74 -23.01
CA CYS A 47 -10.70 2.47 -22.55
C CYS A 47 -10.64 2.31 -21.03
N ALA A 48 -11.60 1.60 -20.45
CA ALA A 48 -11.52 1.20 -19.05
C ALA A 48 -10.42 0.14 -18.89
N GLU A 49 -9.61 0.28 -17.84
CA GLU A 49 -8.41 -0.52 -17.61
C GLU A 49 -8.34 -1.04 -16.17
N VAL A 50 -7.96 -2.32 -16.04
CA VAL A 50 -7.55 -2.94 -14.78
C VAL A 50 -6.09 -3.37 -14.92
N SER A 51 -5.22 -2.79 -14.12
CA SER A 51 -3.80 -3.12 -14.04
C SER A 51 -3.47 -3.60 -12.63
N VAL A 52 -3.08 -4.86 -12.48
CA VAL A 52 -2.76 -5.45 -11.17
C VAL A 52 -1.40 -6.14 -11.25
N ASN A 53 -0.48 -5.67 -10.42
CA ASN A 53 0.83 -6.24 -10.19
C ASN A 53 0.87 -6.74 -8.74
N TYR A 54 0.94 -8.05 -8.52
CA TYR A 54 0.87 -8.60 -7.17
C TYR A 54 1.80 -9.78 -6.94
N MET A 55 2.13 -10.04 -5.67
CA MET A 55 3.08 -11.08 -5.30
C MET A 55 2.40 -12.43 -5.07
N LEU A 56 2.94 -13.48 -5.67
CA LEU A 56 2.57 -14.87 -5.44
C LEU A 56 3.71 -15.61 -4.74
N CYS A 57 3.47 -16.15 -3.55
CA CYS A 57 4.46 -16.96 -2.84
C CYS A 57 4.45 -18.41 -3.36
N LYS A 58 5.62 -18.95 -3.69
CA LYS A 58 5.85 -20.32 -4.17
C LYS A 58 6.58 -21.22 -3.15
N SER A 59 6.79 -20.73 -1.93
CA SER A 59 7.50 -21.43 -0.85
C SER A 59 6.66 -22.52 -0.18
N SER A 60 7.00 -22.87 1.08
CA SER A 60 6.31 -23.92 1.85
C SER A 60 4.79 -23.76 1.79
N LYS A 61 4.10 -24.90 1.62
CA LYS A 61 2.66 -24.92 1.31
C LYS A 61 1.81 -24.18 2.35
N ASP A 62 2.16 -24.25 3.64
CA ASP A 62 1.34 -23.67 4.70
C ASP A 62 1.40 -22.13 4.69
N PHE A 63 2.61 -21.55 4.70
CA PHE A 63 2.76 -20.09 4.60
C PHE A 63 2.23 -19.57 3.26
N ALA A 64 2.66 -20.20 2.15
CA ALA A 64 2.29 -19.76 0.81
C ALA A 64 0.77 -19.75 0.60
N LYS A 65 0.05 -20.75 1.13
CA LYS A 65 -1.41 -20.79 1.04
C LYS A 65 -2.05 -19.61 1.77
N VAL A 66 -1.71 -19.38 3.04
CA VAL A 66 -2.33 -18.30 3.84
C VAL A 66 -1.99 -16.93 3.26
N PHE A 67 -0.73 -16.72 2.86
CA PHE A 67 -0.28 -15.50 2.21
C PHE A 67 -1.04 -15.25 0.90
N ASN A 68 -1.05 -16.22 -0.01
CA ASN A 68 -1.69 -16.09 -1.33
C ASN A 68 -3.20 -15.88 -1.19
N ASP A 69 -3.88 -16.64 -0.31
CA ASP A 69 -5.31 -16.48 -0.05
C ASP A 69 -5.62 -15.08 0.49
N THR A 70 -4.76 -14.53 1.35
CA THR A 70 -4.91 -13.17 1.88
C THR A 70 -4.77 -12.12 0.80
N ILE A 71 -3.68 -12.18 0.01
CA ILE A 71 -3.41 -11.23 -1.08
C ILE A 71 -4.56 -11.25 -2.08
N GLN A 72 -4.98 -12.45 -2.49
CA GLN A 72 -6.08 -12.67 -3.41
C GLN A 72 -7.41 -12.13 -2.87
N ARG A 73 -7.79 -12.44 -1.63
CA ARG A 73 -9.03 -11.92 -1.01
C ARG A 73 -9.03 -10.40 -0.96
N GLN A 74 -7.90 -9.77 -0.62
CA GLN A 74 -7.82 -8.31 -0.59
C GLN A 74 -7.92 -7.68 -1.99
N LEU A 75 -7.30 -8.28 -3.00
CA LEU A 75 -7.43 -7.82 -4.39
C LEU A 75 -8.86 -7.95 -4.91
N VAL A 76 -9.50 -9.10 -4.67
CA VAL A 76 -10.91 -9.34 -5.02
C VAL A 76 -11.81 -8.31 -4.33
N LYS A 77 -11.57 -8.01 -3.05
CA LYS A 77 -12.34 -7.00 -2.32
C LYS A 77 -12.20 -5.61 -2.95
N ILE A 78 -11.01 -5.21 -3.38
CA ILE A 78 -10.79 -3.92 -4.05
C ILE A 78 -11.53 -3.90 -5.39
N LEU A 79 -11.39 -4.95 -6.20
CA LEU A 79 -11.95 -5.00 -7.56
C LEU A 79 -13.47 -5.20 -7.62
N THR A 80 -14.08 -5.80 -6.58
CA THR A 80 -15.49 -6.24 -6.64
C THR A 80 -16.35 -5.79 -5.47
N ALA A 81 -15.75 -5.16 -4.45
CA ALA A 81 -16.37 -4.88 -3.15
C ALA A 81 -16.92 -6.12 -2.40
N LYS A 82 -16.56 -7.34 -2.82
CA LYS A 82 -17.01 -8.60 -2.20
C LYS A 82 -15.89 -9.27 -1.42
N ASP A 83 -16.25 -9.89 -0.30
CA ASP A 83 -15.31 -10.65 0.53
C ASP A 83 -15.34 -12.15 0.20
N THR A 84 -14.88 -12.50 -1.01
CA THR A 84 -14.90 -13.85 -1.57
C THR A 84 -13.54 -14.28 -2.12
N ILE A 85 -13.32 -15.59 -2.26
CA ILE A 85 -12.11 -16.12 -2.90
C ILE A 85 -12.45 -16.50 -4.35
N MET A 86 -11.86 -15.79 -5.31
CA MET A 86 -11.95 -16.03 -6.76
C MET A 86 -10.65 -15.56 -7.44
N GLY A 87 -10.44 -15.88 -8.71
CA GLY A 87 -9.22 -15.47 -9.41
C GLY A 87 -9.10 -13.95 -9.52
N VAL A 88 -7.89 -13.38 -9.39
CA VAL A 88 -7.69 -11.93 -9.53
C VAL A 88 -8.08 -11.45 -10.94
N LYS A 89 -7.77 -12.25 -11.97
CA LYS A 89 -8.19 -11.98 -13.35
C LYS A 89 -9.72 -11.97 -13.50
N GLU A 90 -10.39 -12.93 -12.88
CA GLU A 90 -11.86 -13.01 -12.86
C GLU A 90 -12.46 -11.79 -12.15
N ALA A 91 -11.89 -11.36 -11.03
CA ALA A 91 -12.30 -10.14 -10.34
C ALA A 91 -12.11 -8.88 -11.20
N GLY A 92 -11.01 -8.79 -11.96
CA GLY A 92 -10.79 -7.72 -12.93
C GLY A 92 -11.77 -7.73 -14.10
N GLU A 93 -12.15 -8.91 -14.58
CA GLU A 93 -13.20 -9.07 -15.61
C GLU A 93 -14.58 -8.62 -15.07
N LEU A 94 -14.89 -8.91 -13.81
CA LEU A 94 -16.09 -8.41 -13.13
C LEU A 94 -16.09 -6.89 -12.98
N PHE A 95 -14.94 -6.29 -12.67
CA PHE A 95 -14.79 -4.83 -12.62
C PHE A 95 -15.12 -4.20 -13.98
N LEU A 96 -14.54 -4.71 -15.08
CA LEU A 96 -14.84 -4.21 -16.43
C LEU A 96 -16.30 -4.47 -16.84
N ALA A 97 -16.89 -5.58 -16.39
CA ALA A 97 -18.30 -5.86 -16.61
C ALA A 97 -19.21 -4.84 -15.88
N GLN A 98 -18.85 -4.43 -14.66
CA GLN A 98 -19.56 -3.39 -13.94
C GLN A 98 -19.51 -2.05 -14.68
N TYR A 99 -18.32 -1.61 -15.12
CA TYR A 99 -18.20 -0.40 -15.95
C TYR A 99 -19.09 -0.47 -17.20
N LYS A 100 -19.11 -1.61 -17.90
CA LYS A 100 -19.98 -1.79 -19.08
C LYS A 100 -21.47 -1.66 -18.73
N ALA A 101 -21.89 -2.17 -17.56
CA ALA A 101 -23.26 -2.02 -17.10
C ALA A 101 -23.59 -0.55 -16.78
N ASP A 102 -22.69 0.15 -16.08
CA ASP A 102 -22.86 1.57 -15.75
C ASP A 102 -22.96 2.42 -17.02
N LYS A 103 -22.10 2.17 -18.01
CA LYS A 103 -22.12 2.85 -19.32
C LYS A 103 -23.38 2.59 -20.14
N GLN A 104 -24.06 1.46 -19.94
CA GLN A 104 -25.36 1.18 -20.56
C GLN A 104 -26.50 1.89 -19.84
N GLN A 105 -26.37 2.11 -18.53
CA GLN A 105 -27.41 2.70 -17.70
C GLN A 105 -27.37 4.22 -17.67
N PHE A 106 -26.19 4.82 -17.74
CA PHE A 106 -25.99 6.26 -17.57
C PHE A 106 -25.30 6.88 -18.79
N ASP A 107 -25.74 8.09 -19.15
CA ASP A 107 -25.06 8.90 -20.15
C ASP A 107 -23.73 9.44 -19.61
N ALA A 108 -22.72 9.56 -20.47
CA ALA A 108 -21.43 10.20 -20.19
C ALA A 108 -20.61 9.59 -19.01
N VAL A 109 -20.57 8.26 -18.91
CA VAL A 109 -19.64 7.55 -18.00
C VAL A 109 -18.23 7.59 -18.58
N ALA A 110 -17.28 8.20 -17.86
CA ALA A 110 -15.88 8.16 -18.24
C ALA A 110 -15.29 6.75 -17.99
N PRO A 111 -14.25 6.34 -18.76
CA PRO A 111 -13.60 5.06 -18.55
C PRO A 111 -13.07 4.89 -17.14
N TYR A 112 -13.32 3.73 -16.53
CA TYR A 112 -12.78 3.40 -15.21
C TYR A 112 -11.36 2.87 -15.35
N HIS A 113 -10.42 3.46 -14.61
CA HIS A 113 -9.06 2.95 -14.48
C HIS A 113 -8.80 2.56 -13.03
N ILE A 114 -8.22 1.37 -12.84
CA ILE A 114 -7.68 0.96 -11.55
C ILE A 114 -6.29 0.34 -11.73
N GLN A 115 -5.34 0.82 -10.95
CA GLN A 115 -3.99 0.26 -10.87
C GLN A 115 -3.70 -0.17 -9.44
N ILE A 116 -3.24 -1.41 -9.26
CA ILE A 116 -2.85 -1.98 -7.96
C ILE A 116 -1.44 -2.55 -8.09
N VAL A 117 -0.54 -2.18 -7.18
CA VAL A 117 0.85 -2.65 -7.17
C VAL A 117 1.22 -3.11 -5.76
N ASP A 118 1.63 -4.37 -5.61
CA ASP A 118 2.23 -4.89 -4.37
C ASP A 118 3.76 -4.87 -4.46
N THR A 119 4.42 -4.31 -3.44
CA THR A 119 5.88 -4.29 -3.28
C THR A 119 6.25 -4.90 -1.93
N ILE A 120 7.21 -5.84 -1.92
CA ILE A 120 7.77 -6.36 -0.66
C ILE A 120 8.81 -5.36 -0.17
N LEU A 121 8.55 -4.74 0.98
CA LEU A 121 9.45 -3.76 1.60
C LEU A 121 10.44 -4.41 2.58
N LEU A 122 10.02 -5.49 3.23
CA LEU A 122 10.84 -6.25 4.17
C LEU A 122 10.57 -7.74 4.04
N GLU A 123 11.63 -8.53 3.89
CA GLU A 123 11.64 -9.97 4.17
C GLU A 123 12.57 -10.22 5.36
N HIS A 124 12.00 -10.61 6.50
CA HIS A 124 12.74 -10.93 7.72
C HIS A 124 12.29 -12.28 8.28
N GLU A 125 13.08 -12.91 9.15
CA GLU A 125 12.72 -14.21 9.72
C GLU A 125 11.44 -14.17 10.57
N SER A 126 11.08 -13.00 11.11
CA SER A 126 9.87 -12.79 11.93
C SER A 126 8.70 -12.15 11.20
N LEU A 127 8.95 -11.44 10.09
CA LEU A 127 7.92 -10.64 9.43
C LEU A 127 8.22 -10.43 7.94
N ILE A 128 7.17 -10.46 7.12
CA ILE A 128 7.20 -9.94 5.75
C ILE A 128 6.27 -8.73 5.67
N SER A 129 6.78 -7.58 5.23
CA SER A 129 6.00 -6.35 5.05
C SER A 129 5.78 -6.10 3.57
N ILE A 130 4.52 -5.89 3.19
CA ILE A 130 4.11 -5.55 1.82
C ILE A 130 3.45 -4.20 1.83
N GLU A 131 3.85 -3.36 0.89
CA GLU A 131 3.10 -2.17 0.48
C GLU A 131 2.18 -2.52 -0.68
N ARG A 132 0.92 -2.14 -0.59
CA ARG A 132 -0.03 -2.12 -1.70
C ARG A 132 -0.34 -0.67 -2.04
N SER A 133 0.07 -0.23 -3.22
CA SER A 133 -0.32 1.05 -3.80
C SER A 133 -1.52 0.87 -4.71
N VAL A 134 -2.54 1.72 -4.58
CA VAL A 134 -3.76 1.71 -5.38
C VAL A 134 -4.01 3.08 -5.97
N PHE A 135 -4.33 3.12 -7.26
CA PHE A 135 -4.81 4.29 -7.98
C PHE A 135 -6.16 3.96 -8.61
N GLU A 136 -7.12 4.85 -8.46
CA GLU A 136 -8.51 4.72 -8.92
C GLU A 136 -8.91 6.00 -9.66
N ASP A 137 -9.39 5.86 -10.88
CA ASP A 137 -10.02 6.95 -11.63
C ASP A 137 -11.31 6.43 -12.25
N PHE A 138 -12.44 6.75 -11.63
CA PHE A 138 -13.76 6.32 -12.07
C PHE A 138 -14.57 7.47 -12.71
N GLY A 139 -13.89 8.49 -13.24
CA GLY A 139 -14.55 9.62 -13.90
C GLY A 139 -15.05 10.72 -12.98
N GLY A 140 -14.54 10.79 -11.75
CA GLY A 140 -14.84 11.85 -10.79
C GLY A 140 -14.13 13.17 -11.07
N ILE A 141 -14.14 14.09 -10.09
CA ILE A 141 -13.44 15.38 -10.18
C ILE A 141 -11.91 15.18 -10.21
N HIS A 142 -11.41 14.16 -9.51
CA HIS A 142 -10.01 13.78 -9.47
C HIS A 142 -9.86 12.27 -9.25
N PRO A 143 -8.75 11.65 -9.69
CA PRO A 143 -8.38 10.31 -9.28
C PRO A 143 -8.14 10.22 -7.77
N PHE A 144 -8.13 9.02 -7.23
CA PHE A 144 -7.85 8.75 -5.83
C PHE A 144 -6.73 7.73 -5.71
N SER A 145 -5.72 8.04 -4.88
CA SER A 145 -4.61 7.14 -4.61
C SER A 145 -4.49 6.91 -3.11
N TRP A 146 -4.27 5.66 -2.76
CA TRP A 146 -4.11 5.23 -1.38
C TRP A 146 -3.14 4.06 -1.30
N VAL A 147 -2.51 3.92 -0.14
CA VAL A 147 -1.55 2.87 0.18
C VAL A 147 -2.07 2.06 1.36
N LYS A 148 -1.73 0.77 1.37
CA LYS A 148 -1.96 -0.13 2.49
C LYS A 148 -0.77 -1.04 2.72
N TYR A 149 -0.31 -1.11 3.96
CA TYR A 149 0.68 -2.05 4.44
C TYR A 149 0.03 -3.33 4.96
N ILE A 150 0.66 -4.46 4.66
CA ILE A 150 0.26 -5.77 5.15
C ILE A 150 1.50 -6.43 5.75
N ASN A 151 1.44 -6.68 7.05
CA ASN A 151 2.50 -7.31 7.82
C ASN A 151 2.16 -8.77 8.06
N PHE A 152 2.91 -9.70 7.49
CA PHE A 152 2.69 -11.12 7.64
C PHE A 152 3.63 -11.70 8.70
N ASP A 153 3.06 -12.43 9.66
CA ASP A 153 3.83 -13.29 10.55
C ASP A 153 4.38 -14.47 9.74
N THR A 154 5.70 -14.64 9.72
CA THR A 154 6.39 -15.65 8.90
C THR A 154 6.18 -17.09 9.38
N THR A 155 5.75 -17.26 10.64
CA THR A 155 5.47 -18.57 11.23
C THR A 155 4.11 -19.10 10.78
N SER A 156 3.07 -18.27 10.87
CA SER A 156 1.69 -18.65 10.60
C SER A 156 1.19 -18.24 9.20
N GLY A 157 1.88 -17.30 8.54
CA GLY A 157 1.46 -16.70 7.28
C GLY A 157 0.27 -15.74 7.40
N ASN A 158 -0.24 -15.49 8.60
CA ASN A 158 -1.37 -14.58 8.80
C ASN A 158 -0.92 -13.11 8.87
N PRO A 159 -1.76 -12.18 8.40
CA PRO A 159 -1.59 -10.77 8.71
C PRO A 159 -1.61 -10.50 10.21
N ILE A 160 -0.68 -9.66 10.66
CA ILE A 160 -0.62 -9.12 12.01
C ILE A 160 -1.44 -7.83 12.02
N PRO A 161 -2.55 -7.75 12.79
CA PRO A 161 -3.29 -6.51 12.96
C PRO A 161 -2.39 -5.43 13.57
N SER A 162 -2.59 -4.16 13.18
CA SER A 162 -1.78 -3.02 13.64
C SER A 162 -1.66 -2.95 15.17
N ILE A 163 -2.77 -3.20 15.89
CA ILE A 163 -2.82 -3.23 17.36
C ILE A 163 -1.93 -4.31 18.00
N LYS A 164 -1.54 -5.34 17.25
CA LYS A 164 -0.66 -6.43 17.71
C LYS A 164 0.80 -6.23 17.32
N LEU A 165 1.15 -5.19 16.55
CA LEU A 165 2.53 -4.92 16.16
C LEU A 165 3.42 -4.51 17.35
N PHE A 166 2.80 -3.96 18.40
CA PHE A 166 3.50 -3.36 19.52
C PHE A 166 3.16 -4.07 20.84
N LYS A 167 4.18 -4.40 21.62
CA LYS A 167 3.99 -4.86 23.01
C LYS A 167 3.84 -3.70 23.98
N ASP A 168 4.36 -2.52 23.63
CA ASP A 168 4.13 -1.26 24.33
C ASP A 168 3.73 -0.17 23.32
N ARG A 169 2.43 -0.04 23.10
CA ARG A 169 1.88 0.93 22.15
C ARG A 169 2.08 2.38 22.61
N ASN A 170 2.12 2.63 23.92
CA ASN A 170 2.29 3.99 24.44
C ASN A 170 3.70 4.50 24.16
N LYS A 171 4.71 3.66 24.34
CA LYS A 171 6.10 4.01 23.95
C LYS A 171 6.25 4.30 22.47
N ILE A 172 5.57 3.52 21.62
CA ILE A 172 5.55 3.77 20.18
C ILE A 172 4.84 5.09 19.87
N LEU A 173 3.73 5.39 20.53
CA LEU A 173 3.00 6.65 20.35
C LEU A 173 3.89 7.86 20.67
N ASP A 174 4.60 7.84 21.81
CA ASP A 174 5.52 8.92 22.22
C ASP A 174 6.63 9.15 21.18
N ILE A 175 7.27 8.07 20.71
CA ILE A 175 8.32 8.14 19.69
C ILE A 175 7.73 8.66 18.37
N ALA A 176 6.59 8.12 17.96
CA ALA A 176 5.94 8.47 16.72
C ALA A 176 5.51 9.94 16.65
N GLU A 177 4.99 10.50 17.75
CA GLU A 177 4.62 11.91 17.80
C GLU A 177 5.86 12.80 17.61
N LYS A 178 6.97 12.48 18.28
CA LYS A 178 8.24 13.20 18.12
C LYS A 178 8.71 13.19 16.66
N TYR A 179 8.67 12.03 16.02
CA TYR A 179 9.04 11.92 14.61
C TYR A 179 8.05 12.65 13.71
N PHE A 180 6.74 12.55 13.97
CA PHE A 180 5.71 13.28 13.23
C PHE A 180 5.96 14.79 13.27
N ARG A 181 6.12 15.36 14.48
CA ARG A 181 6.41 16.79 14.66
C ARG A 181 7.70 17.20 13.94
N SER A 182 8.75 16.39 14.02
CA SER A 182 10.00 16.66 13.30
C SER A 182 9.84 16.61 11.78
N THR A 183 9.13 15.62 11.24
CA THR A 183 8.89 15.44 9.80
C THR A 183 8.12 16.61 9.21
N PHE A 184 7.13 17.12 9.94
CA PHE A 184 6.27 18.22 9.49
C PHE A 184 6.62 19.59 10.09
N HIS A 185 7.83 19.71 10.66
CA HIS A 185 8.39 20.96 11.16
C HIS A 185 7.52 21.67 12.22
N LEU A 186 6.91 20.90 13.11
CA LEU A 186 6.08 21.39 14.21
C LEU A 186 6.91 21.56 15.48
N SER A 187 6.63 22.60 16.27
CA SER A 187 7.17 22.69 17.63
C SER A 187 6.48 21.70 18.59
N GLU A 188 7.11 21.46 19.75
CA GLU A 188 6.67 20.47 20.75
C GLU A 188 5.20 20.67 21.17
N ASP A 189 4.79 21.93 21.40
CA ASP A 189 3.43 22.26 21.84
C ASP A 189 2.56 22.87 20.72
N GLN A 190 2.98 22.75 19.45
CA GLN A 190 2.20 23.31 18.34
C GLN A 190 0.88 22.56 18.20
N ASP A 191 -0.21 23.32 18.05
CA ASP A 191 -1.54 22.81 17.78
C ASP A 191 -1.59 22.13 16.39
N PHE A 192 -2.15 20.92 16.32
CA PHE A 192 -2.21 20.16 15.08
C PHE A 192 -3.23 20.75 14.10
N ASP A 193 -4.41 21.16 14.59
CA ASP A 193 -5.47 21.75 13.77
C ASP A 193 -4.98 23.07 13.13
N GLU A 194 -4.31 23.94 13.90
CA GLU A 194 -3.69 25.17 13.38
C GLU A 194 -2.58 24.89 12.35
N SER A 195 -1.98 23.69 12.42
CA SER A 195 -0.95 23.23 11.49
C SER A 195 -1.51 22.48 10.27
N GLY A 196 -2.84 22.38 10.15
CA GLY A 196 -3.52 21.73 9.03
C GLY A 196 -3.72 20.22 9.18
N PHE A 197 -3.49 19.67 10.38
CA PHE A 197 -3.71 18.27 10.70
C PHE A 197 -4.98 18.08 11.55
N MET A 198 -5.87 17.19 11.15
CA MET A 198 -7.21 17.00 11.73
C MET A 198 -7.25 15.79 12.67
N PHE A 199 -6.42 15.80 13.71
CA PHE A 199 -6.46 14.73 14.72
C PHE A 199 -7.68 14.89 15.64
N GLN A 200 -8.26 13.76 16.07
CA GLN A 200 -9.41 13.82 16.99
C GLN A 200 -9.02 14.51 18.30
N ASN A 201 -9.77 15.55 18.66
CA ASN A 201 -9.52 16.39 19.85
C ASN A 201 -8.12 17.02 19.86
N ASN A 202 -7.48 17.19 18.70
CA ASN A 202 -6.12 17.71 18.59
C ASN A 202 -5.08 16.83 19.33
N ILE A 203 -5.30 15.51 19.38
CA ILE A 203 -4.43 14.53 20.04
C ILE A 203 -3.82 13.61 18.99
N PHE A 204 -2.49 13.56 18.94
CA PHE A 204 -1.78 12.66 18.04
C PHE A 204 -2.22 11.19 18.20
N SER A 205 -2.41 10.51 17.07
CA SER A 205 -2.76 9.09 17.05
C SER A 205 -2.07 8.37 15.91
N LEU A 206 -1.52 7.18 16.16
CA LEU A 206 -0.96 6.32 15.11
C LEU A 206 -2.00 6.02 14.01
N PRO A 207 -1.57 5.88 12.74
CA PRO A 207 -2.45 5.40 11.69
C PRO A 207 -2.76 3.91 11.89
N GLU A 208 -3.83 3.42 11.26
CA GLU A 208 -4.03 1.97 11.11
C GLU A 208 -3.01 1.37 10.14
N ASN A 209 -2.55 2.18 9.18
CA ASN A 209 -1.67 1.78 8.10
C ASN A 209 -0.19 1.91 8.50
N ILE A 210 0.39 0.77 8.90
CA ILE A 210 1.75 0.71 9.45
C ILE A 210 2.53 -0.37 8.69
N GLY A 211 3.68 0.00 8.15
CA GLY A 211 4.59 -0.89 7.42
C GLY A 211 5.98 -0.93 8.03
N PHE A 212 6.80 -1.81 7.50
CA PHE A 212 8.23 -1.90 7.82
C PHE A 212 9.03 -2.04 6.53
N ASP A 213 10.19 -1.40 6.47
CA ASP A 213 11.22 -1.74 5.50
C ASP A 213 12.51 -2.18 6.21
N GLN A 214 13.64 -2.17 5.50
CA GLN A 214 14.91 -2.60 6.08
C GLN A 214 15.38 -1.70 7.23
N ASN A 215 15.01 -0.42 7.24
CA ASN A 215 15.55 0.60 8.12
C ASN A 215 14.51 1.18 9.08
N ASP A 216 13.25 1.25 8.66
CA ASP A 216 12.22 2.05 9.32
C ASP A 216 10.94 1.26 9.62
N LEU A 217 10.30 1.64 10.73
CA LEU A 217 8.85 1.55 10.90
C LEU A 217 8.24 2.74 10.14
N ILE A 218 7.26 2.44 9.29
CA ILE A 218 6.61 3.43 8.42
C ILE A 218 5.18 3.61 8.92
N LEU A 219 4.84 4.84 9.30
CA LEU A 219 3.47 5.25 9.61
C LEU A 219 2.95 6.04 8.42
N LEU A 220 1.84 5.62 7.82
CA LEU A 220 1.27 6.27 6.66
C LEU A 220 -0.17 6.67 6.91
N TYR A 221 -0.50 7.92 6.61
CA TYR A 221 -1.86 8.42 6.61
C TYR A 221 -2.29 8.67 5.17
N ASN A 222 -3.34 7.97 4.72
CA ASN A 222 -3.91 8.21 3.39
C ASN A 222 -4.58 9.59 3.30
N PRO A 223 -4.83 10.10 2.08
CA PRO A 223 -5.56 11.35 1.91
C PRO A 223 -6.89 11.30 2.67
N TYR A 224 -7.27 12.41 3.30
CA TYR A 224 -8.43 12.55 4.20
C TYR A 224 -8.33 11.91 5.58
N GLU A 225 -7.29 11.14 5.92
CA GLU A 225 -7.18 10.56 7.27
C GLU A 225 -6.91 11.63 8.33
N ILE A 226 -5.90 12.47 8.11
CA ILE A 226 -5.51 13.55 9.04
C ILE A 226 -5.28 14.88 8.35
N ALA A 227 -5.52 14.99 7.05
CA ALA A 227 -5.31 16.22 6.28
C ALA A 227 -6.23 16.23 5.04
N PRO A 228 -6.55 17.40 4.45
CA PRO A 228 -7.30 17.47 3.21
C PRO A 228 -6.60 16.71 2.07
N TYR A 229 -7.35 16.29 1.05
CA TYR A 229 -6.80 15.55 -0.10
C TYR A 229 -5.62 16.23 -0.79
N SER A 230 -5.58 17.57 -0.82
CA SER A 230 -4.47 18.32 -1.40
C SER A 230 -3.13 18.10 -0.69
N ALA A 231 -3.13 17.60 0.55
CA ALA A 231 -1.91 17.22 1.26
C ALA A 231 -1.34 15.88 0.75
N GLY A 232 -2.14 15.08 0.04
CA GLY A 232 -1.74 13.77 -0.45
C GLY A 232 -1.55 12.76 0.68
N ILE A 233 -0.70 11.76 0.42
CA ILE A 233 -0.27 10.77 1.40
C ILE A 233 0.78 11.40 2.32
N LEU A 234 0.64 11.20 3.62
CA LEU A 234 1.58 11.66 4.64
C LEU A 234 2.31 10.47 5.25
N GLU A 235 3.63 10.52 5.30
CA GLU A 235 4.46 9.42 5.78
C GLU A 235 5.40 9.89 6.90
N VAL A 236 5.51 9.09 7.96
CA VAL A 236 6.50 9.25 9.03
C VAL A 236 7.33 7.98 9.13
N ARG A 237 8.65 8.13 8.94
CA ARG A 237 9.63 7.06 9.06
C ARG A 237 10.34 7.14 10.40
N ILE A 238 10.38 6.03 11.11
CA ILE A 238 11.00 5.91 12.43
C ILE A 238 12.03 4.79 12.37
N PRO A 239 13.33 5.07 12.60
CA PRO A 239 14.37 4.06 12.57
C PRO A 239 14.05 2.87 13.47
N LEU A 240 14.23 1.65 12.95
CA LEU A 240 13.95 0.42 13.69
C LEU A 240 14.73 0.34 15.00
N SER A 241 15.91 0.96 15.08
CA SER A 241 16.70 1.04 16.32
C SER A 241 15.97 1.70 17.49
N GLU A 242 15.06 2.63 17.22
CA GLU A 242 14.28 3.36 18.24
C GLU A 242 13.05 2.55 18.70
N VAL A 243 12.49 1.72 17.81
CA VAL A 243 11.20 1.04 18.06
C VAL A 243 11.32 -0.44 18.35
N ASN A 244 12.40 -1.11 17.93
CA ASN A 244 12.62 -2.55 18.10
C ASN A 244 12.40 -3.04 19.54
N PRO A 245 12.85 -2.34 20.59
CA PRO A 245 12.59 -2.75 21.97
C PRO A 245 11.11 -2.81 22.35
N TRP A 246 10.20 -2.23 21.56
CA TRP A 246 8.77 -2.08 21.83
C TRP A 246 7.86 -2.82 20.83
N LEU A 247 8.46 -3.47 19.82
CA LEU A 247 7.74 -4.34 18.89
C LEU A 247 7.39 -5.69 19.55
N SER A 248 6.31 -6.32 19.08
CA SER A 248 5.88 -7.66 19.50
C SER A 248 6.74 -8.80 18.92
N PHE A 249 7.68 -8.46 18.04
CA PHE A 249 8.62 -9.35 17.38
C PHE A 249 10.00 -8.68 17.33
N ASN A 250 11.05 -9.45 17.05
CA ASN A 250 12.42 -8.93 17.02
C ASN A 250 12.88 -8.77 15.57
N LEU A 251 13.12 -7.53 15.13
CA LEU A 251 13.73 -7.22 13.82
C LEU A 251 15.24 -6.94 13.90
N ASN A 252 15.86 -7.12 15.08
CA ASN A 252 17.31 -7.07 15.20
C ASN A 252 17.89 -8.37 14.65
N ASP A 253 18.36 -8.37 13.41
CA ASP A 253 19.14 -9.47 12.86
C ASP A 253 20.64 -9.28 13.21
N PRO A 254 21.30 -10.23 13.89
CA PRO A 254 22.75 -10.21 14.11
C PRO A 254 23.60 -10.20 12.82
N LYS A 255 23.02 -10.43 11.63
CA LYS A 255 23.70 -10.35 10.32
C LYS A 255 23.74 -8.94 9.70
N ARG A 256 23.16 -7.93 10.35
CA ARG A 256 23.20 -6.52 9.89
C ARG A 256 24.46 -5.76 10.37
N LYS A 257 25.64 -6.40 10.29
CA LYS A 257 26.95 -5.77 10.48
C LYS A 257 27.83 -5.99 9.27
#